data_AF-A0A1Z4QRG1-F1
#
_entry.id   AF-A0A1Z4QRG1-F1
#
_cell.length_a   1.000
_cell.length_b   1.000
_cell.length_c   1.000
_cell.angle_alpha   90.00
_cell.angle_beta   90.00
_cell.angle_gamma   90.00
#
_symmetry.space_group_name_H-M   'P 1'
#
loop_
_entity.id
_entity.type
_entity.pdbx_description
1 polymer ?
#
loop_
_entity_poly.entity_id
_entity_poly.type
_entity_poly.pdbx_seq_one_letter_code
_entity_poly.pdbx_strand_id
1 'polypeptide(L)' 'MPNPKGTPENLQPFTTDRDEPLSEKLTVRITKSMDAEIKSQDNPPEFVREAIQKALDGRGK' A
#
# COMPACT_ATOMS: atom_id res chain seq x y z
N MET A 1 -23.34 -5.59 30.62
CA MET A 1 -23.62 -5.04 29.27
C MET A 1 -23.44 -6.16 28.26
N PRO A 2 -24.40 -6.43 27.37
CA PRO A 2 -24.22 -7.40 26.29
C PRO A 2 -23.12 -6.91 25.34
N ASN A 3 -22.19 -7.78 24.99
CA ASN A 3 -21.03 -7.46 24.16
C ASN A 3 -21.50 -7.18 22.72
N PRO A 4 -21.26 -6.00 22.12
CA PRO A 4 -21.61 -5.70 20.73
C PRO A 4 -20.58 -6.34 19.79
N LYS A 5 -20.33 -7.64 19.96
CA LYS A 5 -19.49 -8.39 19.04
C LYS A 5 -20.28 -8.57 17.75
N GLY A 6 -19.82 -7.97 16.66
CA GLY A 6 -20.43 -8.08 15.34
C GLY A 6 -20.70 -9.54 15.00
N THR A 7 -21.93 -9.84 14.59
CA THR A 7 -22.30 -11.18 14.12
C THR A 7 -21.59 -11.46 12.78
N PRO A 8 -21.39 -12.73 12.39
CA PRO A 8 -20.79 -13.09 11.10
C PRO A 8 -21.47 -12.45 9.90
N GLU A 9 -22.77 -12.12 10.04
CA GLU A 9 -23.60 -11.47 9.01
C GLU A 9 -23.26 -9.98 8.82
N ASN A 10 -22.64 -9.34 9.82
CA ASN A 10 -22.27 -7.93 9.81
C ASN A 10 -20.80 -7.68 9.42
N LEU A 11 -20.06 -8.73 9.04
CA LEU A 11 -18.68 -8.62 8.57
C LEU A 11 -18.69 -8.27 7.08
N GLN A 12 -18.57 -6.99 6.76
CA GLN A 12 -18.33 -6.59 5.37
C GLN A 12 -16.92 -7.04 4.95
N PRO A 13 -16.76 -7.65 3.76
CA PRO A 13 -15.44 -7.99 3.24
C PRO A 13 -14.64 -6.70 3.04
N PHE A 14 -13.35 -6.74 3.37
CA PHE A 14 -12.44 -5.63 3.10
C PHE A 14 -12.31 -5.48 1.58
N THR A 15 -13.02 -4.52 1.01
CA THR A 15 -12.87 -4.14 -0.39
C THR A 15 -11.74 -3.12 -0.51
N THR A 16 -10.92 -3.27 -1.55
CA THR A 16 -9.91 -2.27 -1.92
C THR A 16 -10.25 -1.73 -3.29
N ASP A 17 -10.15 -0.43 -3.51
CA ASP A 17 -10.42 0.23 -4.80
C ASP A 17 -9.30 0.01 -5.85
N ARG A 18 -8.51 -1.05 -5.74
CA ARG A 18 -7.37 -1.34 -6.62
C ARG A 18 -7.78 -2.29 -7.75
N ASP A 19 -7.37 -1.99 -8.98
CA ASP A 19 -7.61 -2.83 -10.16
C ASP A 19 -6.91 -4.19 -10.07
N GLU A 20 -5.68 -4.23 -9.53
CA GLU A 20 -4.89 -5.45 -9.40
C GLU A 20 -4.54 -5.79 -7.94
N PRO A 21 -4.59 -7.10 -7.57
CA PRO A 21 -4.21 -7.54 -6.23
C PRO A 21 -2.70 -7.42 -6.04
N LEU A 22 -2.30 -6.92 -4.87
CA LEU A 22 -0.90 -6.83 -4.47
C LEU A 22 -0.39 -8.19 -3.97
N SER A 23 -0.03 -9.08 -4.89
CA SER A 23 0.44 -10.44 -4.59
C SER A 23 1.94 -10.55 -4.35
N GLU A 24 2.74 -9.57 -4.78
CA GLU A 24 4.21 -9.64 -4.76
C GLU A 24 4.86 -8.66 -3.78
N LYS A 25 6.09 -9.01 -3.34
CA LYS A 25 6.91 -8.19 -2.43
C LYS A 25 8.21 -7.78 -3.11
N LEU A 26 8.48 -6.48 -3.14
CA LEU A 26 9.76 -5.91 -3.55
C LEU A 26 10.64 -5.61 -2.33
N THR A 27 11.88 -6.08 -2.32
CA THR A 27 12.88 -5.75 -1.28
C THR A 27 14.10 -5.12 -1.94
N VAL A 28 14.35 -3.83 -1.65
CA VAL A 28 15.43 -3.05 -2.26
C VAL A 28 16.22 -2.32 -1.18
N ARG A 29 17.54 -2.21 -1.35
CA ARG A 29 18.39 -1.40 -0.46
C ARG A 29 18.34 0.05 -0.91
N ILE A 30 18.07 0.96 0.03
CA ILE A 30 18.00 2.40 -0.17
C ILE A 30 18.92 3.13 0.80
N THR A 31 19.20 4.41 0.55
CA THR A 31 19.99 5.24 1.47
C THR A 31 19.17 5.62 2.71
N LYS A 32 19.86 6.00 3.78
CA LYS A 32 19.22 6.41 5.05
C LYS A 32 18.35 7.67 4.87
N SER A 33 18.76 8.60 4.02
CA SER A 33 17.97 9.81 3.73
C SER A 33 16.66 9.46 3.02
N MET A 34 16.70 8.57 2.03
CA MET A 34 15.51 8.12 1.31
C MET A 34 14.53 7.38 2.23
N ASP A 35 15.03 6.52 3.13
CA ASP A 35 14.17 5.84 4.11
C ASP A 35 13.47 6.83 5.05
N ALA A 36 14.16 7.90 5.47
CA ALA A 36 13.57 8.94 6.29
C ALA A 36 12.47 9.72 5.54
N GLU A 37 12.71 10.08 4.28
CA GLU A 37 11.74 10.79 3.43
C GLU A 37 10.50 9.94 3.09
N ILE A 38 10.68 8.64 2.89
CA ILE A 38 9.57 7.71 2.65
C ILE A 38 8.72 7.58 3.92
N LYS A 39 9.36 7.44 5.08
CA LYS A 39 8.67 7.33 6.37
C LYS A 39 7.97 8.60 6.81
N SER A 40 8.38 9.77 6.31
CA SER A 40 7.70 11.03 6.59
C SER A 40 6.44 11.24 5.76
N GLN A 41 6.17 10.42 4.73
CA GLN A 41 4.93 10.50 3.96
C GLN A 41 3.74 9.93 4.75
N ASP A 42 2.53 10.44 4.51
CA ASP A 42 1.30 9.94 5.13
C ASP A 42 1.00 8.47 4.77
N ASN A 43 1.37 8.05 3.55
CA ASN A 43 1.21 6.68 3.08
C ASN A 43 2.48 6.17 2.37
N PRO A 44 3.49 5.72 3.15
CA PRO A 44 4.78 5.30 2.61
C PRO A 44 4.68 4.17 1.56
N PRO A 45 3.83 3.12 1.74
CA PRO A 45 3.69 2.07 0.74
C PRO A 45 3.09 2.55 -0.59
N GLU A 46 2.08 3.41 -0.56
CA GLU A 46 1.49 3.97 -1.80
C GLU A 46 2.46 4.89 -2.51
N PHE A 47 3.19 5.73 -1.77
CA PHE A 47 4.21 6.60 -2.35
C PHE A 47 5.26 5.80 -3.14
N VAL A 48 5.75 4.70 -2.57
CA VAL A 48 6.73 3.82 -3.24
C VAL A 48 6.10 3.16 -4.48
N ARG A 49 4.85 2.72 -4.42
CA ARG A 49 4.13 2.13 -5.58
C ARG A 49 4.00 3.14 -6.71
N GLU A 50 3.51 4.34 -6.41
CA GLU A 50 3.37 5.40 -7.42
C GLU A 50 4.71 5.78 -8.05
N ALA A 51 5.78 5.87 -7.26
CA ALA A 51 7.10 6.20 -7.76
C ALA A 51 7.61 5.13 -8.74
N ILE A 52 7.38 3.85 -8.42
CA ILE A 52 7.72 2.72 -9.30
C ILE A 52 6.88 2.78 -10.58
N GLN A 53 5.56 2.98 -10.47
CA GLN A 53 4.66 3.06 -11.62
C GLN A 53 5.06 4.20 -12.56
N LYS A 54 5.28 5.41 -12.03
CA LYS A 54 5.75 6.58 -12.81
C LYS A 54 7.08 6.29 -13.52
N ALA A 55 7.99 5.56 -12.88
CA ALA A 55 9.27 5.19 -13.49
C ALA A 55 9.12 4.12 -14.59
N LEU A 56 8.19 3.17 -14.45
CA LEU A 56 7.87 2.17 -15.47
C LEU A 56 7.18 2.82 -16.68
N ASP A 57 6.17 3.66 -16.45
CA ASP A 57 5.45 4.40 -17.48
C ASP A 57 6.40 5.32 -18.28
N GLY A 58 7.35 5.96 -17.59
CA GLY A 58 8.37 6.81 -18.21
C GLY A 58 9.42 6.06 -19.03
N ARG A 59 9.67 4.78 -18.74
CA ARG A 59 10.57 3.91 -19.54
C ARG A 59 9.87 3.25 -20.73
N GLY A 60 8.54 3.20 -20.71
CA GLY A 60 7.70 2.59 -21.74
C GLY A 60 7.37 3.49 -22.93
N LYS A 61 8.12 4.59 -23.14
CA LYS A 61 8.05 5.43 -24.34
C LYS A 61 9.37 5.39 -25.12
#